data_AF-A0A5J4PL26-F1
#
_entry.id   AF-A0A5J4PL26-F1
#
_cell.length_a   1.000
_cell.length_b   1.000
_cell.length_c   1.000
_cell.angle_alpha   90.00
_cell.angle_beta   90.00
_cell.angle_gamma   90.00
#
_symmetry.space_group_name_H-M   'P 1'
#
loop_
_entity.id
_entity.type
_entity.pdbx_description
1 polymer ?
#
loop_
_entity_poly.entity_id
_entity_poly.type
_entity_poly.pdbx_seq_one_letter_code
_entity_poly.pdbx_strand_id
1 'polypeptide(L)'
;HVGRGIWMDWMAQGARISQNLFYDNDLEDIFFEVNHGPYLVDNNVFGSPINVWDMSQGGAFVHNLFAGCFGVNSETGRYTPYHLPHQTDVVGLSIILNGDNRFYNNLFLPVHPDKKHSYGLAAYQKAGYPSYADGNAYYNNALPFEGEPHPAVLSDVDPQFRIEDKEKEVYVLFTLQGGFSNLQTKLVDTERLGKAKFPKQAYEQPDGQPIVFDTDYLGRARAELPAPGPFEQLQAGEIRLNVWK
;
A
#
# COMPACT_ATOMS: atom_id res chain seq x y z
N HIS A 1 3.94 14.84 13.26
CA HIS A 1 2.84 15.81 13.38
C HIS A 1 2.67 16.74 12.19
N VAL A 2 1.80 16.36 11.24
CA VAL A 2 1.24 17.24 10.20
C VAL A 2 -0.25 16.91 10.00
N GLY A 3 -0.99 17.76 9.29
CA GLY A 3 -2.39 17.46 8.95
C GLY A 3 -2.48 16.22 8.05
N ARG A 4 -1.85 16.28 6.89
CA ARG A 4 -1.78 15.20 5.89
C ARG A 4 -0.33 14.94 5.55
N GLY A 5 0.08 13.66 5.46
CA GLY A 5 1.47 13.30 5.17
C GLY A 5 1.89 13.66 3.75
N ILE A 6 1.37 12.94 2.75
CA ILE A 6 1.60 13.20 1.32
C ILE A 6 0.27 13.39 0.60
N TRP A 7 0.23 14.37 -0.31
CA TRP A 7 -0.89 14.59 -1.23
C TRP A 7 -0.40 14.55 -2.67
N MET A 8 -0.83 13.54 -3.41
CA MET A 8 -0.58 13.38 -4.83
C MET A 8 -1.82 13.86 -5.59
N ASP A 9 -1.84 15.16 -5.89
CA ASP A 9 -2.96 15.82 -6.56
C ASP A 9 -2.68 15.94 -8.07
N TRP A 10 -3.34 15.08 -8.84
CA TRP A 10 -3.26 14.92 -10.30
C TRP A 10 -1.93 14.35 -10.79
N MET A 11 -2.04 13.55 -11.86
CA MET A 11 -0.92 13.16 -12.71
C MET A 11 0.26 12.50 -11.99
N ALA A 12 0.02 11.75 -10.90
CA ALA A 12 1.02 10.92 -10.22
C ALA A 12 1.53 9.73 -11.07
N GLN A 13 1.54 9.86 -12.40
CA GLN A 13 1.96 8.84 -13.35
C GLN A 13 3.48 8.66 -13.29
N GLY A 14 3.91 7.43 -12.98
CA GLY A 14 5.31 7.08 -12.74
C GLY A 14 5.82 7.44 -11.34
N ALA A 15 4.98 8.01 -10.46
CA ALA A 15 5.40 8.35 -9.11
C ALA A 15 5.70 7.08 -8.29
N ARG A 16 6.73 7.14 -7.43
CA ARG A 16 7.07 6.08 -6.49
C ARG A 16 7.29 6.66 -5.10
N ILE A 17 6.52 6.16 -4.13
CA ILE A 17 6.60 6.52 -2.72
C ILE A 17 7.09 5.26 -2.00
N SER A 18 8.37 5.25 -1.66
CA SER A 18 9.05 4.06 -1.18
C SER A 18 9.80 4.30 0.13
N GLN A 19 9.75 3.34 1.05
CA GLN A 19 10.55 3.33 2.29
C GLN A 19 10.31 4.55 3.21
N ASN A 20 9.07 5.03 3.28
CA ASN A 20 8.67 6.13 4.16
C ASN A 20 8.03 5.63 5.45
N LEU A 21 8.19 6.42 6.50
CA LEU A 21 7.50 6.25 7.78
C LEU A 21 6.48 7.39 7.94
N PHE A 22 5.20 7.03 8.01
CA PHE A 22 4.11 7.96 8.29
C PHE A 22 3.55 7.68 9.67
N TYR A 23 3.46 8.70 10.51
CA TYR A 23 2.92 8.59 11.85
C TYR A 23 2.52 9.95 12.40
N ASP A 24 1.57 9.93 13.33
CA ASP A 24 1.12 11.14 14.03
C ASP A 24 0.65 12.22 13.03
N ASN A 25 -0.10 11.80 12.02
CA ASN A 25 -0.84 12.68 11.11
C ASN A 25 -2.30 12.80 11.57
N ASP A 26 -2.85 14.02 11.55
CA ASP A 26 -4.22 14.28 12.04
C ASP A 26 -5.31 13.76 11.07
N LEU A 27 -5.00 13.77 9.78
CA LEU A 27 -5.85 13.29 8.70
C LEU A 27 -5.25 12.00 8.14
N GLU A 28 -4.94 11.96 6.84
CA GLU A 28 -4.40 10.80 6.16
C GLU A 28 -2.88 10.83 5.99
N ASP A 29 -2.26 9.66 6.10
CA ASP A 29 -0.84 9.50 5.78
C ASP A 29 -0.57 9.79 4.30
N ILE A 30 -1.41 9.27 3.42
CA ILE A 30 -1.34 9.55 1.99
C ILE A 30 -2.72 9.76 1.36
N PHE A 31 -2.80 10.77 0.50
CA PHE A 31 -3.96 11.05 -0.34
C PHE A 31 -3.57 11.00 -1.81
N PHE A 32 -4.22 10.11 -2.57
CA PHE A 32 -4.19 10.13 -4.03
C PHE A 32 -5.46 10.78 -4.56
N GLU A 33 -5.33 11.97 -5.13
CA GLU A 33 -6.42 12.73 -5.71
C GLU A 33 -6.34 12.74 -7.24
N VAL A 34 -7.36 12.14 -7.87
CA VAL A 34 -7.63 12.16 -9.32
C VAL A 34 -6.49 11.76 -10.23
N ASN A 35 -5.80 10.68 -9.88
CA ASN A 35 -4.73 10.06 -10.65
C ASN A 35 -5.20 8.83 -11.43
N HIS A 36 -4.51 8.53 -12.53
CA HIS A 36 -4.80 7.37 -13.40
C HIS A 36 -3.69 6.31 -13.43
N GLY A 37 -2.68 6.48 -12.57
CA GLY A 37 -1.53 5.59 -12.47
C GLY A 37 -0.61 5.61 -13.71
N PRO A 38 0.29 4.62 -13.82
CA PRO A 38 0.72 3.79 -12.70
C PRO A 38 1.41 4.65 -11.63
N TYR A 39 1.08 4.46 -10.35
CA TYR A 39 1.89 4.95 -9.22
C TYR A 39 2.22 3.79 -8.30
N LEU A 40 3.40 3.87 -7.68
CA LEU A 40 3.96 2.86 -6.80
C LEU A 40 4.00 3.36 -5.36
N VAL A 41 3.53 2.51 -4.45
CA VAL A 41 3.62 2.71 -3.00
C VAL A 41 4.22 1.43 -2.43
N ASP A 42 5.50 1.45 -2.08
CA ASP A 42 6.19 0.22 -1.67
C ASP A 42 7.04 0.34 -0.42
N ASN A 43 7.07 -0.72 0.39
CA ASN A 43 7.90 -0.79 1.59
C ASN A 43 7.68 0.38 2.55
N ASN A 44 6.48 0.94 2.68
CA ASN A 44 6.22 2.03 3.63
C ASN A 44 5.59 1.50 4.93
N VAL A 45 5.71 2.28 5.99
CA VAL A 45 5.00 2.08 7.26
C VAL A 45 3.97 3.20 7.44
N PHE A 46 2.69 2.85 7.46
CA PHE A 46 1.58 3.76 7.67
C PHE A 46 0.99 3.57 9.07
N GLY A 47 1.28 4.53 9.95
CA GLY A 47 1.02 4.44 11.40
C GLY A 47 -0.07 5.37 11.92
N SER A 48 -0.66 6.24 11.11
CA SER A 48 -1.73 7.14 11.56
C SER A 48 -3.11 6.48 11.47
N PRO A 49 -4.18 7.07 12.05
CA PRO A 49 -5.52 6.48 12.03
C PRO A 49 -6.10 6.28 10.63
N ILE A 50 -5.80 7.19 9.69
CA ILE A 50 -6.18 7.08 8.28
C ILE A 50 -4.90 6.90 7.47
N ASN A 51 -4.71 5.75 6.83
CA ASN A 51 -3.48 5.50 6.08
C ASN A 51 -3.61 5.98 4.64
N VAL A 52 -4.64 5.52 3.93
CA VAL A 52 -4.80 5.82 2.51
C VAL A 52 -6.16 6.44 2.28
N TRP A 53 -6.17 7.64 1.74
CA TRP A 53 -7.33 8.19 1.06
C TRP A 53 -7.12 8.03 -0.45
N ASP A 54 -7.87 7.14 -1.08
CA ASP A 54 -7.76 6.84 -2.51
C ASP A 54 -8.99 7.39 -3.24
N MET A 55 -8.79 8.52 -3.91
CA MET A 55 -9.69 9.06 -4.92
C MET A 55 -9.02 9.02 -6.28
N SER A 56 -8.38 7.89 -6.59
CA SER A 56 -7.60 7.63 -7.79
C SER A 56 -7.78 6.19 -8.27
N GLN A 57 -7.07 5.83 -9.34
CA GLN A 57 -7.05 4.49 -9.92
C GLN A 57 -5.66 4.18 -10.50
N GLY A 58 -5.33 2.90 -10.65
CA GLY A 58 -4.05 2.49 -11.26
C GLY A 58 -2.86 2.47 -10.30
N GLY A 59 -3.08 2.43 -8.99
CA GLY A 59 -2.03 2.32 -7.98
C GLY A 59 -1.50 0.88 -7.80
N ALA A 60 -0.27 0.76 -7.31
CA ALA A 60 0.28 -0.52 -6.85
C ALA A 60 0.91 -0.35 -5.47
N PHE A 61 0.34 -1.07 -4.49
CA PHE A 61 0.72 -1.10 -3.10
C PHE A 61 1.42 -2.42 -2.80
N VAL A 62 2.73 -2.36 -2.59
CA VAL A 62 3.59 -3.54 -2.51
C VAL A 62 4.36 -3.53 -1.19
N HIS A 63 4.25 -4.58 -0.38
CA HIS A 63 5.05 -4.69 0.84
C HIS A 63 4.89 -3.53 1.84
N ASN A 64 3.71 -2.91 1.97
CA ASN A 64 3.49 -1.88 2.98
C ASN A 64 2.94 -2.46 4.28
N LEU A 65 3.12 -1.73 5.38
CA LEU A 65 2.43 -1.96 6.66
C LEU A 65 1.36 -0.89 6.84
N PHE A 66 0.11 -1.30 7.09
CA PHE A 66 -1.02 -0.41 7.33
C PHE A 66 -1.62 -0.64 8.71
N ALA A 67 -1.52 0.35 9.60
CA ALA A 67 -2.05 0.30 10.96
C ALA A 67 -3.37 1.09 11.16
N GLY A 68 -3.90 1.68 10.10
CA GLY A 68 -5.10 2.51 10.07
C GLY A 68 -6.08 2.10 8.98
N CYS A 69 -7.08 2.95 8.75
CA CYS A 69 -8.16 2.70 7.81
C CYS A 69 -7.89 3.26 6.41
N PHE A 70 -8.73 2.85 5.47
CA PHE A 70 -8.74 3.28 4.07
C PHE A 70 -10.03 4.06 3.77
N GLY A 71 -9.90 5.19 3.10
CA GLY A 71 -10.97 5.91 2.41
C GLY A 71 -10.89 5.67 0.91
N VAL A 72 -11.98 5.32 0.25
CA VAL A 72 -12.02 5.03 -1.19
C VAL A 72 -13.21 5.72 -1.82
N ASN A 73 -12.98 6.67 -2.72
CA ASN A 73 -14.01 7.57 -3.25
C ASN A 73 -13.89 7.75 -4.77
N SER A 74 -14.96 7.60 -5.52
CA SER A 74 -14.94 7.93 -6.95
C SER A 74 -15.05 9.44 -7.15
N GLU A 75 -14.48 9.95 -8.23
CA GLU A 75 -14.64 11.34 -8.67
C GLU A 75 -15.09 11.36 -10.12
N THR A 76 -16.39 11.58 -10.33
CA THR A 76 -17.02 11.53 -11.66
C THR A 76 -17.32 12.91 -12.24
N GLY A 77 -17.05 13.98 -11.49
CA GLY A 77 -17.27 15.37 -11.90
C GLY A 77 -16.04 16.03 -12.51
N ARG A 78 -14.83 15.51 -12.26
CA ARG A 78 -13.57 16.05 -12.79
C ARG A 78 -12.93 15.10 -13.79
N TYR A 79 -12.52 15.67 -14.93
CA TYR A 79 -11.71 14.99 -15.94
C TYR A 79 -10.26 15.44 -15.78
N THR A 80 -9.36 14.52 -15.49
CA THR A 80 -7.93 14.80 -15.29
C THR A 80 -7.09 14.08 -16.33
N PRO A 81 -5.90 14.61 -16.69
CA PRO A 81 -5.12 14.05 -17.79
C PRO A 81 -4.30 12.83 -17.38
N TYR A 82 -4.00 11.99 -18.36
CA TYR A 82 -2.93 10.98 -18.31
C TYR A 82 -2.03 11.11 -19.54
N HIS A 83 -0.79 10.66 -19.42
CA HIS A 83 0.29 10.94 -20.36
C HIS A 83 0.82 9.69 -21.07
N LEU A 84 1.64 9.91 -22.10
CA LEU A 84 2.49 8.86 -22.65
C LEU A 84 3.52 8.43 -21.58
N PRO A 85 3.94 7.15 -21.56
CA PRO A 85 4.99 6.69 -20.67
C PRO A 85 6.24 7.57 -20.73
N HIS A 86 6.71 8.01 -19.56
CA HIS A 86 7.95 8.80 -19.38
C HIS A 86 7.98 10.13 -20.15
N GLN A 87 6.80 10.68 -20.44
CA GLN A 87 6.64 11.91 -21.22
C GLN A 87 5.59 12.81 -20.59
N THR A 88 5.63 14.09 -20.95
CA THR A 88 4.60 15.07 -20.56
C THR A 88 3.50 15.22 -21.61
N ASP A 89 3.56 14.45 -22.70
CA ASP A 89 2.55 14.44 -23.75
C ASP A 89 1.26 13.80 -23.25
N VAL A 90 0.16 14.56 -23.29
CA VAL A 90 -1.16 14.11 -22.84
C VAL A 90 -1.77 13.13 -23.86
N VAL A 91 -2.18 11.95 -23.39
CA VAL A 91 -2.89 10.94 -24.20
C VAL A 91 -4.39 11.19 -24.17
N GLY A 92 -4.92 11.59 -23.02
CA GLY A 92 -6.34 11.87 -22.86
C GLY A 92 -6.67 12.32 -21.45
N LEU A 93 -7.97 12.51 -21.22
CA LEU A 93 -8.51 12.83 -19.90
C LEU A 93 -9.53 11.78 -19.50
N SER A 94 -9.67 11.51 -18.21
CA SER A 94 -10.72 10.63 -17.70
C SER A 94 -11.21 11.03 -16.32
N ILE A 95 -12.32 10.43 -15.92
CA ILE A 95 -12.84 10.50 -14.55
C ILE A 95 -12.24 9.37 -13.70
N ILE A 96 -12.49 9.42 -12.40
CA ILE A 96 -12.10 8.38 -11.45
C ILE A 96 -13.29 7.50 -11.09
N LEU A 97 -13.19 6.23 -11.45
CA LEU A 97 -14.13 5.21 -11.00
C LEU A 97 -13.57 4.35 -9.86
N ASN A 98 -12.32 4.60 -9.44
CA ASN A 98 -11.50 3.77 -8.56
C ASN A 98 -11.13 2.40 -9.13
N GLY A 99 -10.26 1.70 -8.41
CA GLY A 99 -9.83 0.34 -8.75
C GLY A 99 -8.70 0.35 -9.77
N ASP A 100 -8.54 -0.74 -10.52
CA ASP A 100 -7.31 -1.00 -11.28
C ASP A 100 -6.06 -0.92 -10.37
N ASN A 101 -6.25 -1.21 -9.09
CA ASN A 101 -5.19 -1.16 -8.10
C ASN A 101 -4.60 -2.56 -7.90
N ARG A 102 -3.32 -2.62 -7.54
CA ARG A 102 -2.63 -3.85 -7.13
C ARG A 102 -2.26 -3.79 -5.66
N PHE A 103 -2.50 -4.88 -4.94
CA PHE A 103 -2.14 -5.01 -3.52
C PHE A 103 -1.41 -6.33 -3.33
N TYR A 104 -0.08 -6.27 -3.24
CA TYR A 104 0.73 -7.48 -3.10
C TYR A 104 1.58 -7.45 -1.85
N ASN A 105 1.55 -8.55 -1.12
CA ASN A 105 2.41 -8.80 0.02
C ASN A 105 2.34 -7.70 1.11
N ASN A 106 1.20 -7.03 1.31
CA ASN A 106 1.04 -6.02 2.37
C ASN A 106 0.69 -6.67 3.71
N LEU A 107 0.94 -5.94 4.80
CA LEU A 107 0.65 -6.33 6.17
C LEU A 107 -0.31 -5.32 6.81
N PHE A 108 -1.54 -5.74 7.09
CA PHE A 108 -2.57 -4.92 7.71
C PHE A 108 -2.66 -5.25 9.20
N LEU A 109 -2.39 -4.27 10.05
CA LEU A 109 -2.30 -4.37 11.52
C LEU A 109 -3.11 -3.24 12.20
N PRO A 110 -4.41 -3.07 11.89
CA PRO A 110 -5.15 -1.93 12.36
C PRO A 110 -5.22 -1.85 13.88
N VAL A 111 -5.03 -0.65 14.42
CA VAL A 111 -5.16 -0.35 15.84
C VAL A 111 -6.60 0.05 16.14
N HIS A 112 -7.32 -0.79 16.88
CA HIS A 112 -8.73 -0.59 17.26
C HIS A 112 -9.72 -0.42 16.08
N PRO A 113 -9.87 -1.46 15.24
CA PRO A 113 -10.83 -1.43 14.14
C PRO A 113 -12.26 -1.18 14.64
N ASP A 114 -13.02 -0.40 13.89
CA ASP A 114 -14.43 -0.10 14.14
C ASP A 114 -15.31 -0.44 12.93
N LYS A 115 -16.63 -0.34 13.07
CA LYS A 115 -17.61 -0.70 12.02
C LYS A 115 -17.90 0.41 11.01
N LYS A 116 -17.42 1.63 11.24
CA LYS A 116 -17.67 2.81 10.40
C LYS A 116 -16.61 2.96 9.31
N HIS A 117 -15.39 2.54 9.58
CA HIS A 117 -14.27 2.64 8.65
C HIS A 117 -13.90 1.29 8.04
N SER A 118 -13.16 1.34 6.92
CA SER A 118 -12.68 0.14 6.25
C SER A 118 -11.23 -0.12 6.60
N TYR A 119 -10.94 -1.32 7.11
CA TYR A 119 -9.60 -1.79 7.41
C TYR A 119 -9.28 -2.97 6.49
N GLY A 120 -8.18 -2.91 5.75
CA GLY A 120 -7.89 -3.84 4.66
C GLY A 120 -8.49 -3.39 3.32
N LEU A 121 -8.80 -4.35 2.45
CA LEU A 121 -9.09 -4.11 1.03
C LEU A 121 -10.57 -4.24 0.64
N ALA A 122 -11.46 -4.57 1.57
CA ALA A 122 -12.89 -4.70 1.29
C ALA A 122 -13.53 -3.41 0.72
N ALA A 123 -12.95 -2.22 1.01
CA ALA A 123 -13.41 -0.95 0.45
C ALA A 123 -13.34 -0.90 -1.09
N TYR A 124 -12.40 -1.62 -1.69
CA TYR A 124 -12.20 -1.65 -3.14
C TYR A 124 -13.21 -2.55 -3.87
N GLN A 125 -14.05 -3.31 -3.15
CA GLN A 125 -15.02 -4.21 -3.77
C GLN A 125 -16.08 -3.49 -4.61
N LYS A 126 -16.36 -2.21 -4.27
CA LYS A 126 -17.33 -1.37 -4.97
C LYS A 126 -16.69 -0.45 -6.01
N ALA A 127 -15.39 -0.61 -6.27
CA ALA A 127 -14.70 0.19 -7.28
C ALA A 127 -15.22 -0.13 -8.70
N GLY A 128 -15.18 0.86 -9.59
CA GLY A 128 -15.66 0.72 -10.96
C GLY A 128 -14.72 -0.08 -11.87
N TYR A 129 -13.46 -0.30 -11.46
CA TYR A 129 -12.54 -1.23 -12.10
C TYR A 129 -12.09 -2.33 -11.13
N PRO A 130 -11.86 -3.56 -11.62
CA PRO A 130 -11.34 -4.63 -10.77
C PRO A 130 -9.95 -4.26 -10.25
N SER A 131 -9.70 -4.63 -9.00
CA SER A 131 -8.37 -4.60 -8.39
C SER A 131 -7.81 -6.02 -8.31
N TYR A 132 -6.51 -6.11 -8.04
CA TYR A 132 -5.78 -7.37 -7.95
C TYR A 132 -5.10 -7.43 -6.58
N ALA A 133 -5.25 -8.54 -5.88
CA ALA A 133 -4.62 -8.74 -4.58
C ALA A 133 -4.12 -10.17 -4.44
N ASP A 134 -2.97 -10.34 -3.79
CA ASP A 134 -2.43 -11.66 -3.43
C ASP A 134 -1.33 -11.53 -2.34
N GLY A 135 -1.20 -12.56 -1.52
CA GLY A 135 -0.15 -12.67 -0.51
C GLY A 135 -0.22 -11.64 0.63
N ASN A 136 -1.36 -10.97 0.84
CA ASN A 136 -1.50 -10.01 1.94
C ASN A 136 -1.85 -10.72 3.27
N ALA A 137 -1.43 -10.13 4.38
CA ALA A 137 -1.76 -10.59 5.73
C ALA A 137 -2.63 -9.56 6.46
N TYR A 138 -3.69 -10.04 7.10
CA TYR A 138 -4.74 -9.23 7.69
C TYR A 138 -4.95 -9.63 9.15
N TYR A 139 -4.58 -8.73 10.07
CA TYR A 139 -4.81 -8.90 11.50
C TYR A 139 -6.02 -8.10 11.96
N ASN A 140 -6.50 -8.44 13.17
CA ASN A 140 -7.44 -7.63 13.92
C ASN A 140 -8.63 -7.18 13.06
N ASN A 141 -9.30 -8.15 12.43
CA ASN A 141 -10.51 -7.92 11.65
C ASN A 141 -10.36 -7.00 10.42
N ALA A 142 -9.13 -6.72 9.97
CA ALA A 142 -8.90 -6.24 8.61
C ALA A 142 -9.41 -7.28 7.61
N LEU A 143 -10.04 -6.82 6.53
CA LEU A 143 -10.71 -7.68 5.57
C LEU A 143 -9.94 -7.77 4.25
N PRO A 144 -9.78 -8.97 3.68
CA PRO A 144 -9.15 -9.14 2.37
C PRO A 144 -10.01 -8.60 1.23
N PHE A 145 -9.42 -8.50 0.05
CA PHE A 145 -10.16 -8.26 -1.18
C PHE A 145 -10.97 -9.51 -1.55
N GLU A 146 -12.17 -9.36 -2.08
CA GLU A 146 -12.99 -10.52 -2.46
C GLU A 146 -12.32 -11.28 -3.62
N GLY A 147 -12.11 -12.58 -3.43
CA GLY A 147 -11.41 -13.40 -4.43
C GLY A 147 -9.88 -13.28 -4.39
N GLU A 148 -9.29 -12.65 -3.37
CA GLU A 148 -7.86 -12.76 -3.12
C GLU A 148 -7.46 -14.24 -2.97
N PRO A 149 -6.49 -14.76 -3.75
CA PRO A 149 -6.20 -16.20 -3.77
C PRO A 149 -5.53 -16.73 -2.49
N HIS A 150 -4.53 -16.02 -1.95
CA HIS A 150 -3.74 -16.49 -0.79
C HIS A 150 -3.66 -15.45 0.36
N PRO A 151 -4.80 -14.98 0.92
CA PRO A 151 -4.78 -14.11 2.08
C PRO A 151 -4.46 -14.91 3.35
N ALA A 152 -3.66 -14.33 4.26
CA ALA A 152 -3.61 -14.80 5.65
C ALA A 152 -4.51 -13.90 6.51
N VAL A 153 -5.57 -14.46 7.09
CA VAL A 153 -6.50 -13.71 7.94
C VAL A 153 -6.41 -14.20 9.38
N LEU A 154 -6.07 -13.28 10.29
CA LEU A 154 -5.93 -13.49 11.72
C LEU A 154 -6.90 -12.57 12.47
N SER A 155 -8.16 -12.98 12.47
CA SER A 155 -9.24 -12.30 13.20
C SER A 155 -9.00 -12.34 14.72
N ASP A 156 -9.43 -11.28 15.40
CA ASP A 156 -9.39 -11.16 16.88
C ASP A 156 -7.99 -11.30 17.51
N VAL A 157 -6.93 -11.14 16.70
CA VAL A 157 -5.54 -11.02 17.16
C VAL A 157 -5.15 -9.55 17.12
N ASP A 158 -5.01 -8.93 18.30
CA ASP A 158 -4.56 -7.55 18.42
C ASP A 158 -3.02 -7.48 18.19
N PRO A 159 -2.56 -6.76 17.15
CA PRO A 159 -1.15 -6.65 16.81
C PRO A 159 -0.37 -5.72 17.74
N GLN A 160 -1.00 -5.03 18.69
CA GLN A 160 -0.33 -4.09 19.63
C GLN A 160 0.58 -3.08 18.90
N PHE A 161 0.18 -2.66 17.70
CA PHE A 161 0.99 -1.77 16.87
C PHE A 161 1.13 -0.42 17.55
N ARG A 162 2.36 0.10 17.58
CA ARG A 162 2.69 1.45 18.05
C ARG A 162 4.00 1.94 17.46
N ILE A 163 4.18 3.26 17.50
CA ILE A 163 5.43 3.93 17.13
C ILE A 163 5.99 4.61 18.37
N GLU A 164 7.27 4.34 18.67
CA GLU A 164 8.03 5.00 19.72
C GLU A 164 9.00 6.00 19.09
N ASP A 165 8.69 7.29 19.23
CA ASP A 165 9.59 8.37 18.83
C ASP A 165 10.48 8.78 20.02
N LYS A 166 11.80 8.61 19.87
CA LYS A 166 12.82 8.99 20.85
C LYS A 166 13.69 10.15 20.33
N GLU A 167 13.13 11.01 19.49
CA GLU A 167 13.75 12.15 18.80
C GLU A 167 14.82 11.75 17.77
N LYS A 168 15.89 11.09 18.22
CA LYS A 168 16.99 10.64 17.36
C LYS A 168 16.75 9.27 16.74
N GLU A 169 15.87 8.50 17.35
CA GLU A 169 15.56 7.16 16.90
C GLU A 169 14.06 6.95 16.93
N VAL A 170 13.51 6.41 15.84
CA VAL A 170 12.10 6.03 15.80
C VAL A 170 12.00 4.52 15.66
N TYR A 171 11.13 3.92 16.47
CA TYR A 171 10.91 2.49 16.50
C TYR A 171 9.48 2.15 16.11
N VAL A 172 9.34 1.12 15.29
CA VAL A 172 8.05 0.47 14.98
C VAL A 172 7.95 -0.80 15.80
N LEU A 173 6.83 -0.96 16.50
CA LEU A 173 6.56 -2.10 17.37
C LEU A 173 5.21 -2.70 17.04
N PHE A 174 5.15 -4.03 17.01
CA PHE A 174 3.92 -4.81 16.85
C PHE A 174 4.19 -6.27 17.24
N THR A 175 3.14 -7.06 17.36
CA THR A 175 3.19 -8.47 17.70
C THR A 175 2.66 -9.30 16.55
N LEU A 176 3.44 -10.28 16.12
CA LEU A 176 3.01 -11.28 15.13
C LEU A 176 2.65 -12.56 15.86
N GLN A 177 1.37 -12.91 15.88
CA GLN A 177 0.90 -14.21 16.35
C GLN A 177 0.53 -15.06 15.16
N GLY A 178 0.91 -16.34 15.17
CA GLY A 178 0.76 -17.21 14.01
C GLY A 178 1.86 -16.96 12.99
N GLY A 179 2.55 -18.03 12.57
CA GLY A 179 3.48 -17.93 11.44
C GLY A 179 2.71 -17.67 10.16
N PHE A 180 3.37 -17.10 9.15
CA PHE A 180 2.82 -16.92 7.81
C PHE A 180 2.75 -18.24 7.01
N SER A 181 2.53 -19.39 7.67
CA SER A 181 2.73 -20.72 7.09
C SER A 181 1.80 -21.06 5.92
N ASN A 182 0.66 -20.38 5.81
CA ASN A 182 -0.28 -20.53 4.68
C ASN A 182 -0.12 -19.44 3.61
N LEU A 183 0.77 -18.47 3.84
CA LEU A 183 0.99 -17.35 2.95
C LEU A 183 1.87 -17.81 1.78
N GLN A 184 1.39 -17.63 0.54
CA GLN A 184 2.15 -17.92 -0.68
C GLN A 184 2.58 -16.62 -1.34
N THR A 185 3.34 -15.81 -0.60
CA THR A 185 3.96 -14.62 -1.16
C THR A 185 4.91 -15.00 -2.29
N LYS A 186 5.06 -14.10 -3.23
CA LYS A 186 6.06 -14.20 -4.30
C LYS A 186 6.73 -12.86 -4.44
N LEU A 187 7.94 -12.86 -4.98
CA LEU A 187 8.57 -11.62 -5.42
C LEU A 187 7.61 -10.86 -6.35
N VAL A 188 7.63 -9.53 -6.24
CA VAL A 188 6.82 -8.65 -7.09
C VAL A 188 7.78 -7.97 -8.06
N ASP A 189 7.34 -7.85 -9.31
CA ASP A 189 8.08 -7.20 -10.39
C ASP A 189 7.12 -6.56 -11.39
N THR A 190 7.67 -5.89 -12.41
CA THR A 190 6.90 -5.28 -13.50
C THR A 190 5.95 -6.25 -14.20
N GLU A 191 6.36 -7.50 -14.42
CA GLU A 191 5.53 -8.48 -15.14
C GLU A 191 4.29 -8.82 -14.32
N ARG A 192 4.47 -9.13 -13.02
CA ARG A 192 3.38 -9.45 -12.11
C ARG A 192 2.43 -8.27 -11.90
N LEU A 193 2.95 -7.04 -11.88
CA LEU A 193 2.11 -5.84 -11.81
C LEU A 193 1.39 -5.56 -13.13
N GLY A 194 2.00 -5.86 -14.29
CA GLY A 194 1.42 -5.57 -15.59
C GLY A 194 1.33 -4.05 -15.84
N LYS A 195 0.18 -3.57 -16.32
CA LYS A 195 0.01 -2.18 -16.77
C LYS A 195 -1.22 -1.50 -16.20
N ALA A 196 -1.10 -0.22 -15.88
CA ALA A 196 -2.27 0.60 -15.55
C ALA A 196 -3.19 0.75 -16.77
N LYS A 197 -4.49 0.76 -16.52
CA LYS A 197 -5.55 0.67 -17.54
C LYS A 197 -5.52 1.84 -18.52
N PHE A 198 -5.32 3.06 -18.05
CA PHE A 198 -5.45 4.27 -18.87
C PHE A 198 -4.18 4.64 -19.63
N PRO A 199 -3.03 4.87 -18.96
CA PRO A 199 -1.81 5.25 -19.68
C PRO A 199 -1.20 4.09 -20.47
N LYS A 200 -1.66 2.85 -20.25
CA LYS A 200 -1.05 1.63 -20.82
C LYS A 200 0.44 1.48 -20.51
N GLN A 201 0.89 2.20 -19.47
CA GLN A 201 2.25 2.18 -18.94
C GLN A 201 2.40 1.02 -17.95
N ALA A 202 3.57 0.37 -17.96
CA ALA A 202 3.92 -0.65 -16.99
C ALA A 202 4.35 -0.02 -15.67
N TYR A 203 4.31 -0.79 -14.58
CA TYR A 203 4.93 -0.35 -13.32
C TYR A 203 6.43 -0.62 -13.44
N GLU A 204 7.22 0.43 -13.67
CA GLU A 204 8.61 0.35 -14.11
C GLU A 204 9.43 1.51 -13.54
N GLN A 205 10.75 1.47 -13.73
CA GLN A 205 11.66 2.52 -13.33
C GLN A 205 11.51 3.77 -14.21
N PRO A 206 12.03 4.95 -13.79
CA PRO A 206 11.94 6.19 -14.58
C PRO A 206 12.59 6.14 -15.97
N ASP A 207 13.52 5.21 -16.19
CA ASP A 207 14.17 4.96 -17.48
C ASP A 207 13.44 3.92 -18.35
N GLY A 208 12.28 3.43 -17.89
CA GLY A 208 11.48 2.40 -18.55
C GLY A 208 12.00 0.97 -18.35
N GLN A 209 13.03 0.76 -17.52
CA GLN A 209 13.47 -0.60 -17.20
C GLN A 209 12.51 -1.27 -16.21
N PRO A 210 12.33 -2.60 -16.28
CA PRO A 210 11.56 -3.34 -15.29
C PRO A 210 12.06 -3.10 -13.86
N ILE A 211 11.12 -3.00 -12.92
CA ILE A 211 11.39 -2.93 -11.49
C ILE A 211 11.17 -4.30 -10.84
N VAL A 212 12.00 -4.61 -9.84
CA VAL A 212 11.85 -5.76 -8.96
C VAL A 212 11.88 -5.26 -7.52
N PHE A 213 10.97 -5.75 -6.67
CA PHE A 213 10.89 -5.39 -5.25
C PHE A 213 11.62 -6.44 -4.41
N ASP A 214 12.94 -6.52 -4.54
CA ASP A 214 13.81 -7.53 -3.91
C ASP A 214 14.49 -7.08 -2.62
N THR A 215 14.23 -5.85 -2.19
CA THR A 215 14.83 -5.24 -1.01
C THR A 215 13.74 -4.69 -0.08
N ASP A 216 13.90 -4.88 1.22
CA ASP A 216 12.97 -4.42 2.27
C ASP A 216 13.25 -2.95 2.70
N TYR A 217 12.46 -2.44 3.65
CA TYR A 217 12.60 -1.08 4.20
C TYR A 217 14.00 -0.79 4.75
N LEU A 218 14.67 -1.78 5.31
CA LEU A 218 15.97 -1.63 5.97
C LEU A 218 17.15 -1.98 5.04
N GLY A 219 16.89 -2.14 3.74
CA GLY A 219 17.92 -2.47 2.75
C GLY A 219 18.30 -3.95 2.75
N ARG A 220 17.49 -4.83 3.32
CA ARG A 220 17.78 -6.28 3.34
C ARG A 220 17.19 -6.96 2.12
N ALA A 221 17.93 -7.93 1.57
CA ALA A 221 17.44 -8.76 0.48
C ALA A 221 16.24 -9.60 0.95
N ARG A 222 15.24 -9.71 0.07
CA ARG A 222 14.05 -10.54 0.27
C ARG A 222 14.28 -11.99 -0.14
N ALA A 223 13.60 -12.91 0.54
CA ALA A 223 13.59 -14.32 0.14
C ALA A 223 12.73 -14.53 -1.11
N GLU A 224 12.81 -15.73 -1.69
CA GLU A 224 11.97 -16.15 -2.82
C GLU A 224 10.47 -16.09 -2.49
N LEU A 225 10.12 -16.46 -1.25
CA LEU A 225 8.81 -16.28 -0.63
C LEU A 225 8.94 -15.15 0.41
N PRO A 226 8.82 -13.88 0.00
CA PRO A 226 9.16 -12.74 0.86
C PRO A 226 8.17 -12.59 2.00
N ALA A 227 8.59 -12.04 3.13
CA ALA A 227 7.65 -11.75 4.22
C ALA A 227 6.65 -10.65 3.81
N PRO A 228 5.38 -10.72 4.24
CA PRO A 228 4.44 -9.64 3.99
C PRO A 228 4.84 -8.38 4.78
N GLY A 229 4.54 -7.24 4.21
CA GLY A 229 4.90 -5.94 4.74
C GLY A 229 6.34 -5.53 4.42
N PRO A 230 6.80 -4.44 5.06
CA PRO A 230 7.99 -3.71 4.64
C PRO A 230 9.29 -4.32 5.21
N PHE A 231 9.20 -5.37 6.01
CA PHE A 231 10.36 -5.97 6.70
C PHE A 231 10.44 -7.47 6.41
N GLU A 232 11.61 -7.96 6.03
CA GLU A 232 11.79 -9.36 5.64
C GLU A 232 11.99 -10.30 6.84
N GLN A 233 12.86 -9.92 7.77
CA GLN A 233 13.26 -10.78 8.89
C GLN A 233 12.30 -10.65 10.08
N LEU A 234 11.08 -11.13 9.89
CA LEU A 234 10.04 -11.16 10.93
C LEU A 234 10.00 -12.53 11.61
N GLN A 235 10.08 -12.55 12.94
CA GLN A 235 9.87 -13.74 13.75
C GLN A 235 8.55 -13.61 14.52
N ALA A 236 7.90 -14.72 14.82
CA ALA A 236 6.70 -14.69 15.67
C ALA A 236 7.03 -14.12 17.06
N GLY A 237 6.09 -13.39 17.64
CA GLY A 237 6.25 -12.69 18.91
C GLY A 237 6.33 -11.18 18.76
N GLU A 238 6.91 -10.52 19.75
CA GLU A 238 7.08 -9.08 19.78
C GLU A 238 8.20 -8.64 18.82
N ILE A 239 7.84 -7.72 17.93
CA ILE A 239 8.74 -7.07 16.99
C ILE A 239 9.02 -5.65 17.50
N ARG A 240 10.29 -5.26 17.48
CA ARG A 240 10.74 -3.88 17.74
C ARG A 240 11.87 -3.54 16.76
N LEU A 241 11.58 -2.71 15.78
CA LEU A 241 12.51 -2.35 14.71
C LEU A 241 12.84 -0.86 14.78
N ASN A 242 14.13 -0.50 14.75
CA ASN A 242 14.56 0.87 14.53
C ASN A 242 14.41 1.18 13.03
N VAL A 243 13.59 2.17 12.71
CA VAL A 243 13.22 2.56 11.32
C VAL A 243 13.72 3.95 10.93
N TRP A 244 14.32 4.68 11.88
CA TRP A 244 14.89 6.01 11.67
C TRP A 244 16.01 6.27 12.66
N LYS A 245 17.12 6.85 12.20
CA LYS A 245 18.32 7.19 12.97
C LYS A 245 18.85 8.57 12.59
#